data_AF-A0A6A5HCQ3-F1
#
_entry.id   AF-A0A6A5HCQ3-F1
#
_cell.length_a   1.000
_cell.length_b   1.000
_cell.length_c   1.000
_cell.angle_alpha   90.00
_cell.angle_beta   90.00
_cell.angle_gamma   90.00
#
_symmetry.space_group_name_H-M   'P 1'
#
loop_
_entity.id
_entity.type
_entity.pdbx_description
1 polymer ?
#
loop_
_entity_poly.entity_id
_entity_poly.type
_entity_poly.pdbx_seq_one_letter_code
_entity_poly.pdbx_strand_id
1 'polypeptide(L)'
;MFAIPAPPVRKQLKPVISKEEYVGMKRKLRSFNNFKRHPRASRPELKVFLMAVELLYSTTDKFRQMPATQNNMDHIRGLIAKSNEFEDILIRVVLRGEKLDDVLKKNYPK
;
A
#
# COMPACT_ATOMS: atom_id res chain seq x y z
N MET A 1 44.70 19.78 25.42
CA MET A 1 43.70 18.73 25.12
C MET A 1 42.68 19.34 24.17
N PHE A 2 42.60 18.89 22.92
CA PHE A 2 41.58 19.37 21.98
C PHE A 2 40.28 18.60 22.26
N ALA A 3 39.26 19.30 22.74
CA ALA A 3 37.93 18.73 22.88
C ALA A 3 37.35 18.51 21.47
N ILE A 4 37.13 17.25 21.10
CA ILE A 4 36.46 16.90 19.85
C ILE A 4 35.00 17.36 19.99
N PRO A 5 34.50 18.29 19.15
CA PRO A 5 33.11 18.70 19.21
C PRO A 5 32.23 17.48 18.93
N ALA A 6 31.23 17.26 19.79
CA ALA A 6 30.27 16.18 19.62
C ALA A 6 29.66 16.26 18.20
N PRO A 7 29.58 15.13 17.46
CA PRO A 7 29.02 15.14 16.13
C PRO A 7 27.59 15.70 16.18
N PRO A 8 27.19 16.51 15.20
CA PRO A 8 25.86 17.11 15.20
C PRO A 8 24.82 15.99 15.25
N VAL A 9 23.92 16.07 16.24
CA VAL A 9 22.79 15.16 16.36
C VAL A 9 21.97 15.29 15.08
N ARG A 10 22.15 14.34 14.15
CA ARG A 10 21.35 14.29 12.93
C ARG A 10 19.91 14.20 13.37
N LYS A 11 19.12 15.27 13.15
CA LYS A 11 17.67 15.26 13.37
C LYS A 11 17.13 14.12 12.53
N GLN A 12 16.88 12.97 13.15
CA GLN A 12 16.32 11.82 12.45
C GLN A 12 14.96 12.27 11.94
N LEU A 13 14.84 12.38 10.62
CA LEU A 13 13.58 12.71 9.99
C LEU A 13 12.57 11.65 10.41
N LYS A 14 11.36 12.10 10.78
CA LYS A 14 10.27 11.19 11.13
C LYS A 14 10.04 10.21 9.96
N PRO A 15 9.64 8.96 10.24
CA PRO A 15 9.29 8.01 9.19
C PRO A 15 8.12 8.54 8.35
N VAL A 16 8.06 8.16 7.07
CA VAL A 16 6.99 8.60 6.16
C VAL A 16 5.61 8.20 6.65
N ILE A 17 5.50 6.99 7.21
CA ILE A 17 4.26 6.48 7.80
C ILE A 17 4.37 6.43 9.32
N SER A 18 3.28 6.79 9.98
CA SER A 18 3.13 6.68 11.42
C SER A 18 3.09 5.22 11.88
N LYS A 19 3.26 4.98 13.18
CA LYS A 19 3.14 3.64 13.77
C LYS A 19 1.73 3.06 13.59
N GLU A 20 0.71 3.90 13.64
CA GLU A 20 -0.70 3.50 13.48
C GLU A 20 -0.98 3.06 12.04
N GLU A 21 -0.54 3.84 11.06
CA GLU A 21 -0.65 3.49 9.63
C GLU A 21 0.09 2.19 9.32
N TYR A 22 1.31 2.04 9.85
CA TYR A 22 2.07 0.80 9.73
C TYR A 22 1.30 -0.41 10.26
N VAL A 23 0.75 -0.32 11.48
CA VAL A 23 -0.05 -1.40 12.07
C VAL A 23 -1.32 -1.67 11.25
N GLY A 24 -1.97 -0.62 10.74
CA GLY A 24 -3.12 -0.72 9.86
C GLY A 24 -2.80 -1.49 8.57
N MET A 25 -1.72 -1.13 7.89
CA MET A 25 -1.28 -1.80 6.66
C MET A 25 -0.89 -3.26 6.91
N LYS A 26 -0.21 -3.59 8.02
CA LYS A 26 0.09 -4.99 8.38
C LYS A 26 -1.18 -5.79 8.70
N ARG A 27 -2.18 -5.17 9.32
CA ARG A 27 -3.50 -5.81 9.53
C ARG A 27 -4.19 -6.08 8.20
N LYS A 28 -4.21 -5.08 7.29
CA LYS A 28 -4.76 -5.24 5.94
C LYS A 28 -4.06 -6.37 5.18
N LEU A 29 -2.73 -6.48 5.23
CA LEU A 29 -1.97 -7.58 4.62
C LEU A 29 -2.46 -8.95 5.08
N ARG A 30 -2.71 -9.12 6.39
CA ARG A 30 -3.22 -10.38 6.93
C ARG A 30 -4.62 -10.70 6.39
N SER A 31 -5.52 -9.72 6.40
CA SER A 31 -6.86 -9.88 5.83
C SER A 31 -6.81 -10.17 4.32
N PHE A 32 -5.92 -9.50 3.59
CA PHE A 32 -5.71 -9.68 2.16
C PHE A 32 -5.22 -11.09 1.82
N ASN A 33 -4.35 -11.67 2.64
CA ASN A 33 -3.93 -13.07 2.47
C ASN A 33 -5.09 -14.06 2.62
N ASN A 34 -6.07 -13.77 3.46
CA ASN A 34 -7.31 -14.57 3.54
C ASN A 34 -8.20 -14.33 2.31
N PHE A 35 -8.32 -13.07 1.87
CA PHE A 35 -9.07 -12.71 0.66
C PHE A 35 -8.56 -13.45 -0.59
N LYS A 36 -7.24 -13.62 -0.74
CA LYS A 36 -6.64 -14.38 -1.85
C LYS A 36 -7.09 -15.84 -1.92
N ARG A 37 -7.57 -16.43 -0.82
CA ARG A 37 -8.08 -17.82 -0.80
C ARG A 37 -9.51 -17.94 -1.34
N HIS A 38 -10.19 -16.82 -1.60
CA HIS A 38 -11.54 -16.84 -2.14
C HIS A 38 -11.53 -17.41 -3.57
N PRO A 39 -12.45 -18.32 -3.96
CA PRO A 39 -12.43 -18.98 -5.26
C PRO A 39 -12.43 -18.01 -6.45
N ARG A 40 -13.12 -16.88 -6.32
CA ARG A 40 -13.16 -15.82 -7.36
C ARG A 40 -11.88 -15.00 -7.46
N ALA A 41 -11.04 -14.97 -6.42
CA ALA A 41 -9.76 -14.27 -6.45
C ALA A 41 -8.72 -15.00 -7.32
N SER A 42 -8.89 -16.31 -7.56
CA SER A 42 -8.00 -17.11 -8.41
C SER A 42 -8.11 -16.80 -9.92
N ARG A 43 -8.98 -15.88 -10.32
CA ARG A 43 -9.16 -15.51 -11.73
C ARG A 43 -7.91 -14.83 -12.28
N PRO A 44 -7.44 -15.21 -13.49
CA PRO A 44 -6.21 -14.65 -14.06
C PRO A 44 -6.31 -13.14 -14.32
N GLU A 45 -7.50 -12.66 -14.68
CA GLU A 45 -7.80 -11.23 -14.91
C GLU A 45 -7.55 -10.37 -13.66
N LEU A 46 -7.69 -10.94 -12.47
CA LEU A 46 -7.51 -10.22 -11.20
C LEU A 46 -6.06 -10.19 -10.72
N LYS A 47 -5.16 -10.96 -11.37
CA LYS A 47 -3.79 -11.16 -10.92
C LYS A 47 -3.01 -9.84 -10.81
N VAL A 48 -3.21 -8.92 -11.76
CA VAL A 48 -2.52 -7.62 -11.77
C VAL A 48 -2.91 -6.79 -10.55
N PHE A 49 -4.21 -6.69 -10.24
CA PHE A 49 -4.71 -5.97 -9.07
C PHE A 49 -4.24 -6.61 -7.76
N LEU A 50 -4.29 -7.94 -7.68
CA LEU A 50 -3.83 -8.68 -6.51
C LEU A 50 -2.33 -8.46 -6.24
N MET A 51 -1.50 -8.54 -7.27
CA MET A 51 -0.06 -8.30 -7.16
C MET A 51 0.25 -6.86 -6.75
N ALA A 52 -0.47 -5.88 -7.29
CA ALA A 52 -0.26 -4.48 -6.95
C ALA A 52 -0.57 -4.18 -5.47
N VAL A 53 -1.70 -4.69 -4.95
CA VAL A 53 -2.07 -4.53 -3.54
C VAL A 53 -1.10 -5.28 -2.62
N GLU A 54 -0.68 -6.49 -3.01
CA GLU A 54 0.30 -7.27 -2.25
C GLU A 54 1.66 -6.59 -2.18
N LEU A 55 2.12 -6.01 -3.29
CA LEU A 55 3.38 -5.27 -3.35
C LEU A 55 3.35 -4.06 -2.41
N LEU A 56 2.24 -3.33 -2.37
CA LEU A 56 2.09 -2.20 -1.47
C LEU A 56 2.18 -2.64 0.00
N TYR A 57 1.43 -3.66 0.39
CA TYR A 57 1.43 -4.11 1.77
C TYR A 57 2.74 -4.78 2.20
N SER A 58 3.41 -5.51 1.31
CA SER A 58 4.72 -6.08 1.61
C SER A 58 5.83 -5.02 1.70
N THR A 59 5.68 -3.87 1.03
CA THR A 59 6.65 -2.77 1.08
C THR A 59 6.47 -1.82 2.27
N THR A 60 5.43 -2.00 3.09
CA THR A 60 5.16 -1.20 4.30
C THR A 60 6.39 -1.08 5.23
N ASP A 61 7.18 -2.15 5.39
CA ASP A 61 8.38 -2.13 6.23
C ASP A 61 9.43 -1.13 5.69
N LYS A 62 9.55 -1.02 4.36
CA LYS A 62 10.43 -0.05 3.70
C LYS A 62 9.91 1.37 3.87
N PHE A 63 8.61 1.61 3.74
CA PHE A 63 8.03 2.95 3.93
C PHE A 63 8.30 3.50 5.34
N ARG A 64 8.30 2.62 6.36
CA ARG A 64 8.62 3.00 7.73
C ARG A 64 10.09 3.38 7.94
N GLN A 65 10.99 2.87 7.10
CA GLN A 65 12.42 3.20 7.16
C GLN A 65 12.77 4.45 6.34
N MET A 66 11.87 4.89 5.46
CA MET A 66 12.10 6.07 4.63
C MET A 66 11.92 7.37 5.44
N PRO A 67 12.77 8.38 5.21
CA PRO A 67 12.58 9.69 5.82
C PRO A 67 11.37 10.41 5.21
N ALA A 68 10.60 11.10 6.04
CA ALA A 68 9.45 11.94 5.64
C ALA A 68 9.88 13.21 4.88
N THR A 69 10.45 13.03 3.69
CA THR A 69 10.62 14.10 2.71
C THR A 69 9.32 14.30 1.94
N GLN A 70 9.08 15.50 1.43
CA GLN A 70 7.86 15.80 0.65
C GLN A 70 7.69 14.82 -0.52
N ASN A 71 8.77 14.54 -1.25
CA ASN A 71 8.78 13.60 -2.37
C ASN A 71 8.38 12.18 -1.93
N ASN A 72 8.93 11.68 -0.82
CA ASN A 72 8.59 10.35 -0.31
C ASN A 72 7.14 10.28 0.19
N MET A 73 6.66 11.33 0.84
CA MET A 73 5.28 11.45 1.33
C MET A 73 4.29 11.42 0.17
N ASP A 74 4.53 12.24 -0.87
CA ASP A 74 3.67 12.32 -2.04
C ASP A 74 3.68 11.03 -2.84
N HIS A 75 4.85 10.42 -2.99
CA HIS A 75 4.98 9.10 -3.64
C HIS A 75 4.19 8.02 -2.89
N ILE A 76 4.36 7.91 -1.57
CA ILE A 76 3.66 6.89 -0.76
C ILE A 76 2.16 7.16 -0.71
N ARG A 77 1.71 8.42 -0.63
CA ARG A 77 0.29 8.78 -0.73
C ARG A 77 -0.31 8.36 -2.07
N GLY A 78 0.40 8.60 -3.18
CA GLY A 78 -0.03 8.16 -4.51
C GLY A 78 -0.13 6.64 -4.62
N LEU A 79 0.82 5.91 -4.03
CA LEU A 79 0.78 4.46 -3.97
C LEU A 79 -0.43 3.94 -3.15
N ILE A 80 -0.67 4.52 -1.97
CA ILE A 80 -1.81 4.16 -1.11
C ILE A 80 -3.14 4.44 -1.83
N ALA A 81 -3.26 5.59 -2.49
CA ALA A 81 -4.46 5.94 -3.26
C ALA A 81 -4.75 4.91 -4.36
N LYS A 82 -3.74 4.58 -5.18
CA LYS A 82 -3.87 3.54 -6.22
C LYS A 82 -4.22 2.17 -5.64
N SER A 83 -3.61 1.80 -4.52
CA SER A 83 -3.95 0.54 -3.86
C SER A 83 -5.40 0.52 -3.39
N ASN A 84 -5.92 1.63 -2.85
CA ASN A 84 -7.32 1.70 -2.43
C ASN A 84 -8.27 1.53 -3.63
N GLU A 85 -7.94 2.10 -4.79
CA GLU A 85 -8.71 1.87 -6.03
C GLU A 85 -8.70 0.39 -6.42
N PHE A 86 -7.54 -0.26 -6.37
CA PHE A 86 -7.44 -1.69 -6.68
C PHE A 86 -8.14 -2.57 -5.64
N GLU A 87 -8.11 -2.21 -4.36
CA GLU A 87 -8.88 -2.89 -3.32
C GLU A 87 -10.38 -2.82 -3.60
N ASP A 88 -10.91 -1.66 -3.99
CA ASP A 88 -12.33 -1.52 -4.32
C ASP A 88 -12.71 -2.41 -5.52
N ILE A 89 -11.90 -2.42 -6.59
CA ILE A 89 -12.11 -3.29 -7.75
C ILE A 89 -12.15 -4.75 -7.31
N LEU A 90 -11.18 -5.18 -6.51
CA LEU A 90 -11.11 -6.54 -6.00
C LEU A 90 -12.32 -6.90 -5.14
N ILE A 91 -12.75 -6.02 -4.23
CA ILE A 91 -13.94 -6.22 -3.39
C ILE A 91 -15.19 -6.38 -4.27
N ARG A 92 -15.38 -5.52 -5.26
CA ARG A 92 -16.55 -5.54 -6.13
C ARG A 92 -16.60 -6.80 -7.00
N VAL A 93 -15.48 -7.20 -7.58
CA VAL A 93 -15.44 -8.39 -8.44
C VAL A 93 -15.50 -9.69 -7.62
N VAL A 94 -14.73 -9.78 -6.53
CA VAL A 94 -14.59 -11.03 -5.76
C VAL A 94 -15.76 -11.22 -4.79
N LEU A 95 -16.08 -10.21 -3.98
CA LEU A 95 -17.11 -10.33 -2.93
C LEU A 95 -18.51 -10.02 -3.47
N ARG A 96 -18.66 -8.97 -4.29
CA ARG A 96 -19.98 -8.60 -4.85
C ARG A 96 -20.34 -9.35 -6.13
N GLY A 97 -19.36 -10.00 -6.77
CA GLY A 97 -19.59 -10.79 -7.99
C GLY A 97 -19.85 -9.95 -9.24
N GLU A 98 -19.46 -8.67 -9.22
CA GLU A 98 -19.55 -7.81 -10.39
C GLU A 98 -18.58 -8.28 -11.50
N LYS A 99 -18.89 -7.98 -12.76
CA LYS A 99 -17.97 -8.25 -13.87
C LYS A 99 -16.85 -7.21 -13.87
N LEU A 100 -15.62 -7.66 -14.12
CA LEU A 100 -14.45 -6.79 -14.11
C LEU A 100 -14.59 -5.63 -15.12
N ASP A 101 -15.04 -5.91 -16.34
CA ASP A 101 -15.23 -4.89 -17.38
C ASP A 101 -16.19 -3.78 -16.95
N ASP A 102 -17.28 -4.13 -16.26
CA ASP A 102 -18.28 -3.16 -15.81
C ASP A 102 -17.72 -2.29 -14.67
N VAL A 103 -16.90 -2.86 -13.79
CA VAL A 103 -16.21 -2.13 -12.73
C VAL A 103 -15.16 -1.20 -13.33
N LEU A 104 -14.36 -1.68 -14.30
CA LEU A 104 -13.32 -0.87 -14.95
C LEU A 104 -13.89 0.29 -15.76
N LYS A 105 -14.98 0.08 -16.51
CA LYS A 105 -15.67 1.16 -17.23
C LYS A 105 -16.19 2.26 -16.31
N LYS A 106 -16.63 1.90 -15.09
CA LYS A 106 -17.11 2.86 -14.09
C LYS A 106 -15.96 3.64 -13.44
N ASN A 107 -14.84 2.98 -13.15
CA ASN A 107 -13.71 3.59 -12.45
C ASN A 107 -12.75 4.35 -13.39
N TYR A 108 -12.66 3.94 -14.65
CA TYR A 108 -11.83 4.58 -15.68
C TYR A 108 -12.65 4.80 -16.96
N PRO A 109 -13.61 5.75 -16.94
CA PRO A 109 -14.32 6.13 -18.15
C PRO A 109 -13.31 6.70 -19.15
N LYS A 110 -13.40 6.23 -20.40
CA LYS A 110 -12.62 6.77 -21.52
C LYS A 110 -13.05 8.20 -21.85
#